data_AF-A0AA44FAX7-F1
#
_entry.id   AF-A0AA44FAX7-F1
#
_cell.length_a   1.000
_cell.length_b   1.000
_cell.length_c   1.000
_cell.angle_alpha   90.00
_cell.angle_beta   90.00
_cell.angle_gamma   90.00
#
_symmetry.space_group_name_H-M   'P 1'
#
loop_
_entity.id
_entity.type
_entity.pdbx_description
1 polymer ?
#
loop_
_entity_poly.entity_id
_entity_poly.type
_entity_poly.pdbx_seq_one_letter_code
_entity_poly.pdbx_strand_id
1 'polypeptide(L)'
;MSAQQRLLNCLAEIDRSSEHALDMAGSAIDDYWDHRLSFDPSILLDEIAGLVCDEKTLWKGFHHPGLPDFLNRLKSTTDKLRFLYSEYLPSLRDRFSSCFIVGSLSYARFYPTRFPAPEKQSDIDLFLVADERGFSPSDLVGAASIHDRIDDQRRLHKFVALLDRGTNDLINYKLFSAQIESGVSLTISTEAGMRNMLNMTDGERRVTTLHWNIHLGGRPIRRFDLARRAYQARYEEGLSDLGGTTLSLPVSTSEKYALTRLRRFNGFAEMLTPRFDWAFQSEEVRTMIFSFIRQIADMHQDFEDVGLSPNISNAHCRHERFSPYFRAKMDKHFQALIGQS
;
A
#
# COMPACT_ATOMS: atom_id res chain seq x y z
N MET A 1 -16.10 -10.50 19.36
CA MET A 1 -17.25 -10.00 18.57
C MET A 1 -16.91 -10.20 17.10
N SER A 2 -17.72 -10.98 16.38
CA SER A 2 -17.49 -11.32 14.96
C SER A 2 -17.62 -10.11 14.03
N ALA A 3 -17.07 -10.20 12.81
CA ALA A 3 -17.25 -9.18 11.76
C ALA A 3 -18.73 -8.88 11.51
N GLN A 4 -19.56 -9.92 11.51
CA GLN A 4 -21.01 -9.84 11.33
C GLN A 4 -21.67 -8.93 12.36
N GLN A 5 -21.37 -9.11 13.65
CA GLN A 5 -21.99 -8.32 14.70
C GLN A 5 -21.53 -6.86 14.65
N ARG A 6 -20.25 -6.60 14.32
CA ARG A 6 -19.74 -5.23 14.15
C ARG A 6 -20.44 -4.52 13.00
N LEU A 7 -20.60 -5.21 11.87
CA LEU A 7 -21.27 -4.72 10.68
C LEU A 7 -22.74 -4.39 10.95
N LEU A 8 -23.48 -5.30 11.59
CA LEU A 8 -24.88 -5.09 11.97
C LEU A 8 -25.04 -3.91 12.93
N ASN A 9 -24.13 -3.74 13.89
CA ASN A 9 -24.15 -2.59 14.80
C ASN A 9 -23.88 -1.26 14.06
N CYS A 10 -22.96 -1.24 13.09
CA CYS A 10 -22.70 -0.03 12.30
C CYS A 10 -23.88 0.33 11.38
N LEU A 11 -24.55 -0.67 10.82
CA LEU A 11 -25.72 -0.46 9.97
C LEU A 11 -26.98 -0.09 10.78
N ALA A 12 -27.04 -0.39 12.08
CA ALA A 12 -28.12 0.06 12.96
C ALA A 12 -28.09 1.59 13.21
N GLU A 13 -26.97 2.26 12.95
CA GLU A 13 -26.78 3.72 13.13
C GLU A 13 -27.12 4.54 11.85
N ILE A 14 -27.82 3.93 10.87
CA ILE A 14 -28.05 4.46 9.51
C ILE A 14 -28.86 5.77 9.42
N ASP A 15 -29.53 6.20 10.48
CA ASP A 15 -30.39 7.40 10.47
C ASP A 15 -29.63 8.74 10.30
N ARG A 16 -28.29 8.75 10.19
CA ARG A 16 -27.48 9.99 10.21
C ARG A 16 -26.77 10.40 8.91
N SER A 17 -26.66 9.51 7.92
CA SER A 17 -26.33 9.80 6.50
C SER A 17 -25.83 8.50 5.87
N SER A 18 -26.38 8.15 4.72
CA SER A 18 -26.26 6.79 4.20
C SER A 18 -24.87 6.45 3.64
N GLU A 19 -24.12 7.44 3.16
CA GLU A 19 -22.71 7.28 2.79
C GLU A 19 -21.81 7.01 4.00
N HIS A 20 -22.09 7.66 5.13
CA HIS A 20 -21.33 7.47 6.37
C HIS A 20 -21.48 6.04 6.91
N ALA A 21 -22.67 5.45 6.79
CA ALA A 21 -22.93 4.09 7.21
C ALA A 21 -22.13 3.04 6.41
N LEU A 22 -22.02 3.22 5.08
CA LEU A 22 -21.19 2.33 4.25
C LEU A 22 -19.69 2.51 4.53
N ASP A 23 -19.23 3.75 4.78
CA ASP A 23 -17.86 4.03 5.24
C ASP A 23 -17.57 3.30 6.57
N MET A 24 -18.50 3.35 7.52
CA MET A 24 -18.39 2.65 8.81
C MET A 24 -18.41 1.12 8.67
N ALA A 25 -19.29 0.59 7.82
CA ALA A 25 -19.39 -0.83 7.52
C ALA A 25 -18.07 -1.37 6.92
N GLY A 26 -17.55 -0.70 5.89
CA GLY A 26 -16.25 -1.03 5.30
C GLY A 26 -15.12 -0.99 6.32
N SER A 27 -15.11 0.03 7.18
CA SER A 27 -14.13 0.14 8.25
C SER A 27 -14.22 -0.97 9.29
N ALA A 28 -15.42 -1.42 9.65
CA ALA A 28 -15.60 -2.46 10.64
C ALA A 28 -15.07 -3.81 10.15
N ILE A 29 -15.26 -4.11 8.87
CA ILE A 29 -14.68 -5.30 8.20
C ILE A 29 -13.16 -5.17 8.15
N ASP A 30 -12.67 -3.98 7.82
CA ASP A 30 -11.25 -3.70 7.72
C ASP A 30 -10.52 -3.76 9.08
N ASP A 31 -11.15 -3.31 10.17
CA ASP A 31 -10.67 -3.51 11.55
C ASP A 31 -10.61 -5.00 11.90
N TYR A 32 -11.62 -5.76 11.47
CA TYR A 32 -11.62 -7.20 11.69
C TYR A 32 -10.47 -7.88 10.94
N TRP A 33 -10.23 -7.47 9.70
CA TRP A 33 -9.12 -7.94 8.89
C TRP A 33 -7.75 -7.59 9.48
N ASP A 34 -7.59 -6.43 10.11
CA ASP A 34 -6.32 -6.04 10.74
C ASP A 34 -5.95 -6.96 11.92
N HIS A 35 -6.91 -7.71 12.47
CA HIS A 35 -6.64 -8.79 13.44
C HIS A 35 -6.12 -10.09 12.81
N ARG A 36 -5.92 -10.16 11.49
CA ARG A 36 -5.41 -11.37 10.80
C ARG A 36 -4.07 -11.87 11.31
N LEU A 37 -3.23 -11.02 11.90
CA LEU A 37 -1.96 -11.50 12.47
C LEU A 37 -2.20 -12.46 13.65
N SER A 38 -3.40 -12.47 14.22
CA SER A 38 -3.83 -13.36 15.30
C SER A 38 -4.62 -14.59 14.82
N PHE A 39 -4.91 -14.71 13.52
CA PHE A 39 -5.79 -15.75 12.95
C PHE A 39 -5.27 -16.25 11.60
N ASP A 40 -5.78 -17.39 11.11
CA ASP A 40 -5.56 -17.77 9.71
C ASP A 40 -6.33 -16.80 8.79
N PRO A 41 -5.66 -16.12 7.84
CA PRO A 41 -6.34 -15.25 6.87
C PRO A 41 -7.51 -15.92 6.15
N SER A 42 -7.44 -17.23 5.90
CA SER A 42 -8.48 -18.00 5.22
C SER A 42 -9.79 -18.02 6.00
N ILE A 43 -9.71 -18.19 7.33
CA ILE A 43 -10.89 -18.17 8.22
C ILE A 43 -11.58 -16.80 8.15
N LEU A 44 -10.80 -15.72 8.20
CA LEU A 44 -11.34 -14.37 8.10
C LEU A 44 -12.00 -14.11 6.75
N LEU A 45 -11.41 -14.60 5.65
CA LEU A 45 -11.99 -14.48 4.32
C LEU A 45 -13.29 -15.26 4.18
N ASP A 46 -13.39 -16.45 4.77
CA ASP A 46 -14.62 -17.25 4.73
C ASP A 46 -15.74 -16.61 5.53
N GLU A 47 -15.44 -16.00 6.68
CA GLU A 47 -16.41 -15.21 7.42
C GLU A 47 -16.88 -13.98 6.64
N ILE A 48 -15.96 -13.24 6.00
CA ILE A 48 -16.32 -12.09 5.15
C ILE A 48 -17.13 -12.55 3.93
N ALA A 49 -16.76 -13.64 3.29
CA ALA A 49 -17.51 -14.22 2.17
C ALA A 49 -18.93 -14.64 2.60
N GLY A 50 -19.08 -15.22 3.79
CA GLY A 50 -20.38 -15.53 4.38
C GLY A 50 -21.28 -14.29 4.51
N LEU A 51 -20.72 -13.14 4.89
CA LEU A 51 -21.46 -11.86 4.96
C LEU A 51 -21.97 -11.38 3.60
N VAL A 52 -21.18 -11.61 2.55
CA VAL A 52 -21.50 -11.21 1.18
C VAL A 52 -22.52 -12.16 0.55
N CYS A 53 -22.46 -13.46 0.85
CA CYS A 53 -23.34 -14.47 0.23
C CYS A 53 -24.75 -14.54 0.86
N ASP A 54 -24.94 -14.12 2.12
CA ASP A 54 -26.25 -14.13 2.78
C ASP A 54 -27.08 -12.85 2.54
N GLU A 55 -27.12 -12.41 1.27
CA GLU A 55 -27.90 -11.25 0.79
C GLU A 55 -29.38 -11.31 1.18
N LYS A 56 -29.97 -12.51 1.22
CA LYS A 56 -31.41 -12.69 1.40
C LYS A 56 -31.86 -12.59 2.86
N THR A 57 -30.95 -12.73 3.84
CA THR A 57 -31.32 -12.78 5.26
C THR A 57 -30.77 -11.60 6.03
N LEU A 58 -29.51 -11.23 5.82
CA LEU A 58 -28.87 -10.11 6.53
C LEU A 58 -29.24 -8.74 5.95
N TRP A 59 -29.36 -8.65 4.63
CA TRP A 59 -29.46 -7.37 3.92
C TRP A 59 -30.89 -6.98 3.53
N LYS A 60 -31.84 -7.88 3.72
CA LYS A 60 -33.25 -7.72 3.34
C LYS A 60 -33.93 -6.51 4.01
N GLY A 61 -33.46 -6.11 5.20
CA GLY A 61 -33.95 -4.93 5.92
C GLY A 61 -33.28 -3.61 5.54
N PHE A 62 -32.22 -3.65 4.72
CA PHE A 62 -31.43 -2.49 4.34
C PHE A 62 -31.72 -2.07 2.90
N HIS A 63 -32.64 -1.11 2.74
CA HIS A 63 -32.96 -0.52 1.45
C HIS A 63 -32.06 0.69 1.19
N HIS A 64 -30.85 0.46 0.66
CA HIS A 64 -29.94 1.53 0.28
C HIS A 64 -29.50 1.42 -1.19
N PRO A 65 -29.57 2.51 -2.00
CA PRO A 65 -29.20 2.48 -3.42
C PRO A 65 -27.76 2.02 -3.70
N GLY A 66 -26.80 2.36 -2.83
CA GLY A 66 -25.38 1.98 -2.98
C GLY A 66 -25.00 0.62 -2.36
N LEU A 67 -25.94 -0.11 -1.78
CA LEU A 67 -25.67 -1.41 -1.16
C LEU A 67 -25.21 -2.48 -2.17
N PRO A 68 -25.85 -2.65 -3.35
CA PRO A 68 -25.40 -3.63 -4.33
C PRO A 68 -23.95 -3.41 -4.78
N ASP A 69 -23.56 -2.15 -5.02
CA ASP A 69 -22.20 -1.81 -5.44
C ASP A 69 -21.18 -2.09 -4.33
N PHE A 70 -21.55 -1.79 -3.08
CA PHE A 70 -20.74 -2.12 -1.91
C PHE A 70 -20.53 -3.64 -1.77
N LEU A 71 -21.59 -4.45 -1.89
CA LEU A 71 -21.51 -5.91 -1.81
C LEU A 71 -20.68 -6.51 -2.94
N ASN A 72 -20.86 -6.03 -4.18
CA ASN A 72 -20.04 -6.42 -5.32
C ASN A 72 -18.56 -6.10 -5.11
N ARG A 73 -18.25 -4.95 -4.51
CA ARG A 73 -16.88 -4.59 -4.13
C ARG A 73 -16.33 -5.51 -3.05
N LEU A 74 -17.09 -5.76 -1.98
CA LEU A 74 -16.68 -6.68 -0.92
C LEU A 74 -16.36 -8.07 -1.50
N LYS A 75 -17.20 -8.57 -2.40
CA LYS A 75 -16.98 -9.82 -3.13
C LYS A 75 -15.65 -9.79 -3.89
N SER A 76 -15.48 -8.82 -4.79
CA SER A 76 -14.26 -8.66 -5.60
C SER A 76 -12.99 -8.55 -4.75
N THR A 77 -13.01 -7.75 -3.68
CA THR A 77 -11.88 -7.63 -2.76
C THR A 77 -11.60 -8.96 -2.06
N THR A 78 -12.63 -9.68 -1.62
CA THR A 78 -12.49 -10.98 -0.94
C THR A 78 -11.89 -12.02 -1.88
N ASP A 79 -12.34 -12.09 -3.13
CA ASP A 79 -11.80 -13.00 -4.15
C ASP A 79 -10.32 -12.70 -4.44
N LYS A 80 -9.95 -11.41 -4.54
CA LYS A 80 -8.55 -10.98 -4.71
C LYS A 80 -7.67 -11.37 -3.52
N LEU A 81 -8.14 -11.14 -2.30
CA LEU A 81 -7.41 -11.50 -1.09
C LEU A 81 -7.29 -13.02 -0.96
N ARG A 82 -8.32 -13.79 -1.32
CA ARG A 82 -8.26 -15.26 -1.32
C ARG A 82 -7.22 -15.78 -2.29
N PHE A 83 -7.24 -15.29 -3.54
CA PHE A 83 -6.20 -15.58 -4.52
C PHE A 83 -4.80 -15.21 -3.99
N LEU A 84 -4.66 -14.00 -3.44
CA LEU A 84 -3.37 -13.51 -2.94
C LEU A 84 -2.81 -14.40 -1.82
N TYR A 85 -3.60 -14.66 -0.77
CA TYR A 85 -3.12 -15.37 0.42
C TYR A 85 -3.05 -16.89 0.26
N SER A 86 -3.98 -17.47 -0.50
CA SER A 86 -4.08 -18.94 -0.60
C SER A 86 -3.23 -19.51 -1.73
N GLU A 87 -3.03 -18.74 -2.81
CA GLU A 87 -2.41 -19.25 -4.04
C GLU A 87 -1.10 -18.53 -4.35
N TYR A 88 -1.07 -17.20 -4.29
CA TYR A 88 0.06 -16.46 -4.84
C TYR A 88 1.19 -16.20 -3.84
N LEU A 89 0.90 -15.69 -2.64
CA LEU A 89 1.90 -15.43 -1.60
C LEU A 89 2.75 -16.65 -1.23
N PRO A 90 2.22 -17.88 -1.15
CA PRO A 90 3.04 -19.07 -0.92
C PRO A 90 4.16 -19.22 -1.97
N SER A 91 3.87 -18.96 -3.25
CA SER A 91 4.87 -19.07 -4.33
C SER A 91 5.98 -18.00 -4.23
N LEU A 92 5.66 -16.83 -3.68
CA LEU A 92 6.61 -15.73 -3.52
C LEU A 92 7.52 -15.90 -2.30
N ARG A 93 7.01 -16.54 -1.23
CA ARG A 93 7.70 -16.63 0.06
C ARG A 93 9.04 -17.38 0.00
N ASP A 94 9.18 -18.29 -0.97
CA ASP A 94 10.41 -19.07 -1.15
C ASP A 94 11.51 -18.30 -1.91
N ARG A 95 11.19 -17.12 -2.44
CA ARG A 95 12.00 -16.36 -3.41
C ARG A 95 12.28 -14.92 -3.00
N PHE A 96 11.43 -14.38 -2.13
CA PHE A 96 11.55 -13.02 -1.62
C PHE A 96 11.75 -13.05 -0.12
N SER A 97 12.62 -12.20 0.40
CA SER A 97 12.82 -12.08 1.85
C SER A 97 11.63 -11.40 2.50
N SER A 98 10.96 -10.48 1.79
CA SER A 98 9.80 -9.75 2.29
C SER A 98 8.78 -9.40 1.21
N CYS A 99 7.51 -9.33 1.59
CA CYS A 99 6.41 -8.88 0.77
C CYS A 99 5.46 -7.99 1.56
N PHE A 100 5.16 -6.82 1.02
CA PHE A 100 4.18 -5.88 1.53
C PHE A 100 3.04 -5.72 0.53
N ILE A 101 1.81 -5.77 1.02
CA ILE A 101 0.67 -5.30 0.25
C ILE A 101 0.74 -3.77 0.27
N VAL A 102 0.67 -3.16 -0.91
CA VAL A 102 0.69 -1.69 -1.08
C VAL A 102 -0.52 -1.25 -1.89
N GLY A 103 -0.64 0.04 -2.19
CA GLY A 103 -1.79 0.56 -2.93
C GLY A 103 -3.10 0.50 -2.14
N SER A 104 -4.24 0.61 -2.82
CA SER A 104 -5.53 0.72 -2.13
C SER A 104 -5.92 -0.54 -1.35
N LEU A 105 -5.37 -1.71 -1.69
CA LEU A 105 -5.54 -2.94 -0.91
C LEU A 105 -4.75 -2.96 0.40
N SER A 106 -3.84 -2.03 0.67
CA SER A 106 -3.17 -1.98 1.98
C SER A 106 -3.89 -1.12 3.01
N TYR A 107 -4.81 -0.24 2.57
CA TYR A 107 -5.35 0.78 3.46
C TYR A 107 -6.83 1.13 3.24
N ALA A 108 -7.40 0.88 2.06
CA ALA A 108 -8.79 1.20 1.72
C ALA A 108 -9.55 -0.01 1.14
N ARG A 109 -9.18 -1.22 1.58
CA ARG A 109 -9.62 -2.54 1.05
C ARG A 109 -11.13 -2.66 0.85
N PHE A 110 -11.87 -2.27 1.88
CA PHE A 110 -13.31 -2.46 1.99
C PHE A 110 -14.07 -1.13 2.06
N TYR A 111 -13.41 0.01 1.83
CA TYR A 111 -14.05 1.33 1.89
C TYR A 111 -14.75 1.64 0.56
N PRO A 112 -15.94 2.29 0.59
CA PRO A 112 -16.52 2.94 -0.58
C PRO A 112 -15.58 4.05 -1.08
N THR A 113 -15.41 4.20 -2.40
CA THR A 113 -14.69 5.37 -2.94
C THR A 113 -15.68 6.43 -3.40
N ARG A 114 -15.37 7.70 -3.10
CA ARG A 114 -16.31 8.84 -3.22
C ARG A 114 -16.46 9.40 -4.64
N PHE A 115 -16.58 8.56 -5.68
CA PHE A 115 -16.60 9.06 -7.08
C PHE A 115 -17.84 8.64 -7.89
N PRO A 116 -18.37 9.53 -8.76
CA PRO A 116 -19.55 9.29 -9.59
C PRO A 116 -19.28 8.58 -10.94
N ALA A 117 -18.15 7.89 -11.11
CA ALA A 117 -17.78 7.21 -12.36
C ALA A 117 -17.66 5.69 -12.14
N PRO A 118 -17.90 4.83 -13.15
CA PRO A 118 -17.75 3.38 -12.99
C PRO A 118 -16.34 3.06 -12.51
N GLU A 119 -16.26 2.59 -11.28
CA GLU A 119 -15.00 2.57 -10.54
C GLU A 119 -14.09 1.48 -11.07
N LYS A 120 -12.83 1.84 -11.34
CA LYS A 120 -11.78 0.85 -11.52
C LYS A 120 -11.60 0.14 -10.17
N GLN A 121 -11.88 -1.17 -10.13
CA GLN A 121 -11.64 -1.98 -8.95
C GLN A 121 -10.16 -1.92 -8.55
N SER A 122 -9.87 -2.05 -7.25
CA SER A 122 -8.48 -2.12 -6.77
C SER A 122 -7.73 -3.25 -7.46
N ASP A 123 -6.55 -2.94 -7.98
CA ASP A 123 -5.57 -3.91 -8.45
C ASP A 123 -4.84 -4.54 -7.24
N ILE A 124 -4.10 -5.63 -7.46
CA ILE A 124 -3.16 -6.15 -6.46
C ILE A 124 -1.83 -5.45 -6.65
N ASP A 125 -1.44 -4.60 -5.70
CA ASP A 125 -0.12 -3.97 -5.68
C ASP A 125 0.72 -4.59 -4.56
N LEU A 126 1.90 -5.14 -4.91
CA LEU A 126 2.85 -5.72 -3.96
C LEU A 126 4.19 -5.00 -4.04
N PHE A 127 4.84 -4.85 -2.89
CA PHE A 127 6.24 -4.47 -2.79
C PHE A 127 7.03 -5.68 -2.33
N LEU A 128 7.98 -6.13 -3.16
CA LEU A 128 8.78 -7.33 -2.93
C LEU A 128 10.23 -6.95 -2.68
N VAL A 129 10.84 -7.61 -1.70
CA VAL A 129 12.27 -7.49 -1.41
C VAL A 129 12.93 -8.81 -1.79
N ALA A 130 13.75 -8.77 -2.84
CA ALA A 130 14.51 -9.91 -3.31
C ALA A 130 15.55 -10.32 -2.26
N ASP A 131 15.74 -11.63 -2.10
CA ASP A 131 16.82 -12.16 -1.27
C ASP A 131 18.18 -12.04 -1.99
N GLU A 132 19.27 -12.33 -1.27
CA GLU A 132 20.63 -12.32 -1.83
C GLU A 132 20.87 -13.39 -2.90
N ARG A 133 19.98 -14.40 -3.00
CA ARG A 133 20.07 -15.48 -3.99
C ARG A 133 19.46 -15.05 -5.33
N GLY A 134 18.76 -13.93 -5.36
CA GLY A 134 18.06 -13.42 -6.53
C GLY A 134 16.82 -14.23 -6.86
N PHE A 135 16.16 -13.85 -7.95
CA PHE A 135 14.97 -14.55 -8.46
C PHE A 135 14.98 -14.56 -9.98
N SER A 136 14.23 -15.49 -10.56
CA SER A 136 14.01 -15.62 -12.00
C SER A 136 12.61 -15.13 -12.39
N PRO A 137 12.36 -14.74 -13.65
CA PRO A 137 11.02 -14.37 -14.11
C PRO A 137 9.95 -15.44 -13.86
N SER A 138 10.30 -16.73 -13.94
CA SER A 138 9.38 -17.83 -13.64
C SER A 138 8.89 -17.83 -12.19
N ASP A 139 9.69 -17.28 -11.27
CA ASP A 139 9.33 -17.20 -9.85
C ASP A 139 8.21 -16.19 -9.58
N LEU A 140 8.04 -15.19 -10.45
CA LEU A 140 6.94 -14.21 -10.34
C LEU A 140 5.62 -14.75 -10.90
N VAL A 141 5.68 -15.68 -11.84
CA VAL A 141 4.48 -16.23 -12.46
C VAL A 141 3.86 -17.27 -11.55
N GLY A 142 4.67 -18.11 -10.86
CA GLY A 142 4.28 -18.91 -9.68
C GLY A 142 3.01 -19.76 -9.78
N ALA A 143 1.84 -19.11 -9.73
CA ALA A 143 0.51 -19.69 -9.91
C ALA A 143 0.13 -19.84 -11.39
N ALA A 144 -0.52 -20.95 -11.75
CA ALA A 144 -0.95 -21.24 -13.12
C ALA A 144 -1.89 -20.17 -13.75
N SER A 145 -2.55 -19.37 -12.92
CA SER A 145 -3.50 -18.33 -13.33
C SER A 145 -2.87 -16.95 -13.55
N ILE A 146 -1.59 -16.76 -13.22
CA ILE A 146 -0.87 -15.52 -13.50
C ILE A 146 -0.24 -15.59 -14.89
N HIS A 147 -0.36 -14.50 -15.61
CA HIS A 147 0.12 -14.35 -16.96
C HIS A 147 1.00 -13.12 -17.08
N ASP A 148 2.16 -13.34 -17.67
CA ASP A 148 3.10 -12.31 -18.01
C ASP A 148 2.83 -11.81 -19.44
N ARG A 149 1.74 -11.05 -19.58
CA ARG A 149 1.27 -10.53 -20.87
C ARG A 149 1.09 -9.01 -20.89
N ILE A 150 1.33 -8.34 -19.75
CA ILE A 150 1.16 -6.89 -19.62
C ILE A 150 2.48 -6.16 -19.83
N ASP A 151 3.59 -6.73 -19.40
CA ASP A 151 4.90 -6.10 -19.47
C ASP A 151 5.87 -6.83 -20.42
N ASP A 152 6.98 -6.19 -20.79
CA ASP A 152 8.04 -6.84 -21.57
C ASP A 152 8.97 -7.62 -20.65
N GLN A 153 8.97 -8.95 -20.77
CA GLN A 153 9.82 -9.87 -19.99
C GLN A 153 11.31 -9.51 -20.04
N ARG A 154 11.77 -8.89 -21.13
CA ARG A 154 13.15 -8.45 -21.27
C ARG A 154 13.53 -7.39 -20.24
N ARG A 155 12.58 -6.55 -19.79
CA ARG A 155 12.79 -5.56 -18.74
C ARG A 155 13.16 -6.24 -17.43
N LEU A 156 12.44 -7.31 -17.08
CA LEU A 156 12.68 -8.07 -15.87
C LEU A 156 14.01 -8.83 -15.92
N HIS A 157 14.31 -9.50 -17.04
CA HIS A 157 15.60 -10.17 -17.22
C HIS A 157 16.79 -9.21 -17.05
N LYS A 158 16.70 -8.00 -17.62
CA LYS A 158 17.74 -6.98 -17.45
C LYS A 158 17.82 -6.49 -16.00
N PHE A 159 16.68 -6.33 -15.31
CA PHE A 159 16.66 -5.91 -13.91
C PHE A 159 17.33 -6.96 -13.01
N VAL A 160 17.02 -8.25 -13.19
CA VAL A 160 17.65 -9.34 -12.43
C VAL A 160 19.18 -9.28 -12.56
N ALA A 161 19.70 -9.02 -13.77
CA ALA A 161 21.14 -8.85 -13.98
C ALA A 161 21.76 -7.61 -13.30
N LEU A 162 20.94 -6.62 -12.90
CA LEU A 162 21.40 -5.48 -12.09
C LEU A 162 21.42 -5.82 -10.59
N LEU A 163 20.63 -6.79 -10.12
CA LEU A 163 20.63 -7.22 -8.72
C LEU A 163 21.98 -7.81 -8.34
N ASP A 164 22.56 -8.65 -9.22
CA ASP A 164 23.91 -9.22 -9.04
C ASP A 164 25.02 -8.16 -8.94
N ARG A 165 24.74 -6.93 -9.40
CA ARG A 165 25.67 -5.79 -9.35
C ARG A 165 25.46 -4.90 -8.12
N GLY A 166 24.54 -5.27 -7.23
CA GLY A 166 24.24 -4.53 -6.01
C GLY A 166 23.46 -3.23 -6.26
N THR A 167 22.52 -3.22 -7.21
CA THR A 167 21.69 -2.03 -7.46
C THR A 167 20.80 -1.68 -6.26
N ASN A 168 20.55 -0.38 -6.08
CA ASN A 168 19.56 0.17 -5.15
C ASN A 168 18.25 0.58 -5.86
N ASP A 169 18.16 0.29 -7.15
CA ASP A 169 17.01 0.63 -7.97
C ASP A 169 15.82 -0.29 -7.67
N LEU A 170 14.65 0.17 -8.12
CA LEU A 170 13.41 -0.58 -8.06
C LEU A 170 12.88 -0.79 -9.47
N ILE A 171 12.19 -1.89 -9.71
CA ILE A 171 11.39 -2.07 -10.93
C ILE A 171 9.92 -2.22 -10.57
N ASN A 172 9.05 -1.54 -11.31
CA ASN A 172 7.64 -1.91 -11.37
C ASN A 172 7.40 -2.83 -12.56
N TYR A 173 6.87 -4.02 -12.26
CA TYR A 173 6.57 -5.07 -13.21
C TYR A 173 5.08 -5.45 -13.12
N LYS A 174 4.41 -5.53 -14.27
CA LYS A 174 2.96 -5.80 -14.30
C LYS A 174 2.65 -7.18 -14.86
N LEU A 175 1.80 -7.88 -14.13
CA LEU A 175 1.25 -9.19 -14.44
C LEU A 175 -0.29 -9.11 -14.46
N PHE A 176 -0.94 -10.14 -14.97
CA PHE A 176 -2.39 -10.28 -14.96
C PHE A 176 -2.78 -11.63 -14.37
N SER A 177 -3.80 -11.67 -13.50
CA SER A 177 -4.42 -12.93 -13.13
C SER A 177 -5.75 -13.08 -13.85
N ALA A 178 -5.87 -14.14 -14.67
CA ALA A 178 -7.11 -14.43 -15.39
C ALA A 178 -8.24 -14.90 -14.44
N GLN A 179 -7.88 -15.50 -13.30
CA GLN A 179 -8.83 -16.02 -12.32
C GLN A 179 -9.63 -14.94 -11.61
N ILE A 180 -8.99 -13.83 -11.26
CA ILE A 180 -9.61 -12.67 -10.61
C ILE A 180 -9.81 -11.49 -11.57
N GLU A 181 -9.54 -11.71 -12.86
CA GLU A 181 -9.61 -10.72 -13.94
C GLU A 181 -8.96 -9.36 -13.58
N SER A 182 -7.80 -9.40 -12.93
CA SER A 182 -7.20 -8.21 -12.33
C SER A 182 -5.69 -8.12 -12.56
N GLY A 183 -5.20 -6.87 -12.61
CA GLY A 183 -3.78 -6.59 -12.69
C GLY A 183 -3.08 -6.89 -11.36
N VAL A 184 -1.89 -7.46 -11.46
CA VAL A 184 -0.96 -7.67 -10.35
C VAL A 184 0.29 -6.84 -10.63
N SER A 185 0.50 -5.80 -9.84
CA SER A 185 1.61 -4.86 -9.96
C SER A 185 2.64 -5.19 -8.89
N LEU A 186 3.87 -5.47 -9.32
CA LEU A 186 4.98 -5.84 -8.45
C LEU A 186 6.02 -4.74 -8.49
N THR A 187 6.26 -4.10 -7.36
CA THR A 187 7.43 -3.22 -7.18
C THR A 187 8.51 -4.01 -6.47
N ILE A 188 9.61 -4.28 -7.14
CA ILE A 188 10.65 -5.18 -6.68
C ILE A 188 11.91 -4.38 -6.37
N SER A 189 12.53 -4.65 -5.22
CA SER A 189 13.78 -4.04 -4.77
C SER A 189 14.70 -5.07 -4.10
N THR A 190 15.96 -4.71 -3.87
CA THR A 190 16.88 -5.44 -2.98
C THR A 190 16.76 -4.92 -1.55
N GLU A 191 17.33 -5.63 -0.58
CA GLU A 191 17.45 -5.09 0.79
C GLU A 191 18.26 -3.79 0.84
N ALA A 192 19.28 -3.66 -0.01
CA ALA A 192 20.06 -2.42 -0.15
C ALA A 192 19.22 -1.28 -0.73
N GLY A 193 18.38 -1.54 -1.74
CA GLY A 193 17.44 -0.58 -2.29
C GLY A 193 16.38 -0.14 -1.28
N MET A 194 15.85 -1.08 -0.49
CA MET A 194 14.92 -0.76 0.60
C MET A 194 15.59 0.07 1.69
N ARG A 195 16.82 -0.28 2.11
CA ARG A 195 17.61 0.51 3.05
C ARG A 195 17.86 1.92 2.51
N ASN A 196 18.18 2.03 1.23
CA ASN A 196 18.40 3.31 0.58
C ASN A 196 17.12 4.16 0.63
N MET A 197 15.95 3.57 0.36
CA MET A 197 14.66 4.25 0.42
C MET A 197 14.24 4.68 1.83
N LEU A 198 14.46 3.84 2.83
CA LEU A 198 13.91 4.03 4.19
C LEU A 198 14.84 4.76 5.15
N ASN A 199 16.15 4.74 4.91
CA ASN A 199 17.06 5.52 5.74
C ASN A 199 17.01 7.00 5.30
N MET A 200 16.50 7.92 6.13
CA MET A 200 16.44 9.35 5.83
C MET A 200 17.60 10.14 6.47
N THR A 201 18.49 9.50 7.24
CA THR A 201 19.61 10.18 7.93
C THR A 201 20.77 10.49 6.99
N ASP A 202 21.06 9.62 6.01
CA ASP A 202 22.27 9.76 5.20
C ASP A 202 22.02 10.71 4.01
N GLY A 203 21.88 12.00 4.28
CA GLY A 203 22.04 13.08 3.30
C GLY A 203 20.94 13.29 2.24
N GLU A 204 20.63 14.57 1.98
CA GLU A 204 19.68 15.05 0.96
C GLU A 204 20.04 14.72 -0.49
N ARG A 205 21.25 14.19 -0.73
CA ARG A 205 21.78 13.93 -2.08
C ARG A 205 21.56 12.50 -2.57
N ARG A 206 21.09 11.59 -1.71
CA ARG A 206 20.76 10.24 -2.16
C ARG A 206 19.47 10.26 -2.95
N VAL A 207 19.48 9.52 -4.05
CA VAL A 207 18.35 9.36 -4.96
C VAL A 207 18.02 7.87 -5.04
N THR A 208 16.73 7.59 -5.19
CA THR A 208 16.21 6.27 -5.51
C THR A 208 15.59 6.35 -6.90
N THR A 209 15.79 5.32 -7.71
CA THR A 209 15.24 5.25 -9.07
C THR A 209 14.27 4.08 -9.19
N LEU A 210 13.07 4.37 -9.68
CA LEU A 210 12.08 3.38 -10.07
C LEU A 210 12.03 3.26 -11.59
N HIS A 211 12.26 2.05 -12.10
CA HIS A 211 12.06 1.68 -13.49
C HIS A 211 10.60 1.32 -13.73
N TRP A 212 9.92 2.11 -14.57
CA TRP A 212 8.50 1.96 -14.84
C TRP A 212 8.24 1.81 -16.35
N ASN A 213 7.12 1.18 -16.72
CA ASN A 213 6.72 1.02 -18.11
C ASN A 213 5.93 2.21 -18.67
N ILE A 214 5.54 3.18 -17.83
CA ILE A 214 4.67 4.30 -18.22
C ILE A 214 5.41 5.63 -18.09
N HIS A 215 5.27 6.47 -19.11
CA HIS A 215 5.72 7.86 -19.08
C HIS A 215 4.70 8.74 -18.37
N LEU A 216 5.14 9.56 -17.40
CA LEU A 216 4.25 10.48 -16.68
C LEU A 216 4.18 11.85 -17.37
N GLY A 217 5.07 12.13 -18.32
CA GLY A 217 5.03 13.33 -19.15
C GLY A 217 5.29 14.60 -18.36
N GLY A 218 6.12 14.54 -17.31
CA GLY A 218 6.48 15.70 -16.49
C GLY A 218 5.36 16.21 -15.58
N ARG A 219 4.34 15.38 -15.29
CA ARG A 219 3.25 15.73 -14.37
C ARG A 219 3.76 15.83 -12.93
N PRO A 220 3.64 16.99 -12.25
CA PRO A 220 4.13 17.12 -10.88
C PRO A 220 3.43 16.13 -9.95
N ILE A 221 4.20 15.40 -9.13
CA ILE A 221 3.62 14.59 -8.07
C ILE A 221 3.28 15.56 -6.93
N ARG A 222 1.99 15.73 -6.64
CA ARG A 222 1.56 16.51 -5.47
C ARG A 222 2.03 15.77 -4.22
N ARG A 223 2.93 16.42 -3.47
CA ARG A 223 3.47 15.91 -2.21
C ARG A 223 3.09 16.86 -1.08
N PHE A 224 2.84 16.27 0.08
CA PHE A 224 2.50 16.98 1.30
C PHE A 224 3.41 16.46 2.41
N ASP A 225 3.84 17.35 3.30
CA ASP A 225 4.56 16.92 4.49
C ASP A 225 3.59 16.48 5.60
N LEU A 226 4.13 16.10 6.75
CA LEU A 226 3.32 15.65 7.90
C LEU A 226 2.34 16.73 8.38
N ALA A 227 2.63 18.02 8.20
CA ALA A 227 1.73 19.13 8.52
C ALA A 227 0.83 19.55 7.35
N ARG A 228 0.68 18.71 6.32
CA ARG A 228 -0.16 18.96 5.14
C ARG A 228 0.29 20.16 4.30
N ARG A 229 1.53 20.63 4.47
CA ARG A 229 2.07 21.71 3.66
C ARG A 229 2.53 21.12 2.34
N ALA A 230 2.06 21.71 1.25
CA ALA A 230 2.48 21.30 -0.07
C ALA A 230 3.97 21.58 -0.25
N TYR A 231 4.69 20.64 -0.84
CA TYR A 231 6.08 20.87 -1.23
C TYR A 231 6.37 20.25 -2.59
N GLN A 232 7.42 20.77 -3.24
CA GLN A 232 7.91 20.25 -4.50
C GLN A 232 9.20 19.48 -4.24
N ALA A 233 9.14 18.15 -4.37
CA ALA A 233 10.34 17.36 -4.65
C ALA A 233 10.55 17.39 -6.17
N ARG A 234 11.75 17.77 -6.62
CA ARG A 234 12.12 17.58 -8.02
C ARG A 234 12.33 16.10 -8.22
N TYR A 235 11.46 15.47 -9.01
CA TYR A 235 11.76 14.17 -9.57
C TYR A 235 12.36 14.36 -10.96
N GLU A 236 13.17 13.40 -11.38
CA GLU A 236 13.73 13.37 -12.71
C GLU A 236 13.10 12.19 -13.46
N GLU A 237 12.52 12.48 -14.63
CA GLU A 237 12.06 11.46 -15.57
C GLU A 237 13.13 11.26 -16.64
N GLY A 238 13.43 10.00 -16.94
CA GLY A 238 14.37 9.62 -17.99
C GLY A 238 13.89 8.41 -18.76
N LEU A 239 14.72 7.96 -19.70
CA LEU A 239 14.53 6.68 -20.38
C LEU A 239 15.21 5.59 -19.56
N SER A 240 14.55 4.44 -19.43
CA SER A 240 15.14 3.30 -18.76
C SER A 240 15.91 2.42 -19.74
N ASP A 241 17.14 2.06 -19.38
CA ASP A 241 17.95 1.05 -20.10
C ASP A 241 17.30 -0.36 -20.07
N LEU A 242 16.39 -0.58 -19.13
CA LEU A 242 15.56 -1.78 -19.06
C LEU A 242 14.48 -1.78 -20.14
N GLY A 243 14.01 -0.59 -20.54
CA GLY A 243 12.83 -0.34 -21.37
C GLY A 243 11.78 0.45 -20.58
N GLY A 244 11.10 1.40 -21.24
CA GLY A 244 10.18 2.33 -20.59
C GLY A 244 10.87 3.57 -20.03
N THR A 245 10.50 4.00 -18.83
CA THR A 245 10.95 5.24 -18.20
C THR A 245 11.58 5.01 -16.84
N THR A 246 12.37 5.96 -16.38
CA THR A 246 12.84 6.05 -14.99
C THR A 246 12.12 7.18 -14.28
N LEU A 247 11.82 6.97 -13.00
CA LEU A 247 11.40 8.00 -12.07
C LEU A 247 12.42 8.04 -10.93
N SER A 248 13.18 9.12 -10.84
CA SER A 248 14.19 9.33 -9.80
C SER A 248 13.72 10.35 -8.78
N LEU A 249 13.74 10.00 -7.50
CA LEU A 249 13.33 10.86 -6.38
C LEU A 249 14.42 10.92 -5.31
N PRO A 250 14.66 12.09 -4.69
CA PRO A 250 15.52 12.17 -3.50
C PRO A 250 14.94 11.34 -2.35
N VAL A 251 15.81 10.61 -1.66
CA VAL A 251 15.47 9.77 -0.50
C VAL A 251 15.01 10.61 0.69
N SER A 252 15.59 11.79 0.84
CA SER A 252 15.28 12.71 1.92
C SER A 252 15.32 14.12 1.37
N THR A 253 14.30 14.91 1.68
CA THR A 253 14.32 16.35 1.44
C THR A 253 14.06 17.06 2.75
N SER A 254 14.63 18.24 2.94
CA SER A 254 14.33 19.05 4.10
C SER A 254 14.13 20.51 3.71
N GLU A 255 13.55 21.27 4.62
CA GLU A 255 13.51 22.71 4.54
C GLU A 255 13.89 23.32 5.89
N LYS A 256 14.42 24.54 5.84
CA LYS A 256 14.57 25.34 7.04
C LYS A 256 13.24 26.05 7.31
N TYR A 257 12.64 25.81 8.47
CA TYR A 257 11.44 26.47 8.93
C TYR A 257 11.68 27.03 10.32
N ALA A 258 11.59 28.35 10.46
CA ALA A 258 12.11 29.07 11.62
C ALA A 258 13.59 28.70 11.89
N LEU A 259 13.92 28.22 13.09
CA LEU A 259 15.27 27.80 13.50
C LEU A 259 15.48 26.28 13.36
N THR A 260 14.47 25.52 12.94
CA THR A 260 14.50 24.06 12.86
C THR A 260 14.56 23.60 11.41
N ARG A 261 15.22 22.46 11.19
CA ARG A 261 15.28 21.80 9.89
C ARG A 261 14.20 20.72 9.86
N LEU A 262 13.14 20.95 9.09
CA LEU A 262 12.05 19.99 8.95
C LEU A 262 12.36 19.04 7.81
N ARG A 263 12.53 17.76 8.14
CA ARG A 263 12.62 16.68 7.15
C ARG A 263 11.24 16.46 6.51
N ARG A 264 11.21 15.98 5.28
CA ARG A 264 9.98 15.68 4.54
C ARG A 264 9.95 14.22 4.14
N PHE A 265 8.74 13.71 4.01
CA PHE A 265 8.48 12.30 3.75
C PHE A 265 9.03 11.85 2.39
N ASN A 266 9.65 10.67 2.32
CA ASN A 266 10.10 10.10 1.05
C ASN A 266 8.91 9.61 0.22
N GLY A 267 8.77 10.11 -1.01
CA GLY A 267 7.69 9.73 -1.92
C GLY A 267 7.65 8.26 -2.34
N PHE A 268 8.75 7.51 -2.26
CA PHE A 268 8.75 6.05 -2.42
C PHE A 268 8.39 5.32 -1.13
N ALA A 269 8.79 5.85 0.02
CA ALA A 269 8.36 5.30 1.30
C ALA A 269 6.84 5.42 1.49
N GLU A 270 6.19 6.42 0.87
CA GLU A 270 4.71 6.52 0.80
C GLU A 270 4.03 5.26 0.27
N MET A 271 4.73 4.40 -0.49
CA MET A 271 4.16 3.14 -0.97
C MET A 271 3.87 2.18 0.19
N LEU A 272 4.73 2.16 1.21
CA LEU A 272 4.67 1.24 2.35
C LEU A 272 3.88 1.81 3.53
N THR A 273 3.88 3.13 3.69
CA THR A 273 3.49 3.79 4.94
C THR A 273 2.00 4.00 5.23
N PRO A 274 1.04 3.67 4.34
CA PRO A 274 -0.36 3.66 4.73
C PRO A 274 -0.64 2.75 5.93
N ARG A 275 -0.01 1.57 5.98
CA ARG A 275 -0.16 0.60 7.10
C ARG A 275 1.05 -0.28 7.38
N PHE A 276 2.09 -0.27 6.54
CA PHE A 276 3.11 -1.32 6.49
C PHE A 276 2.46 -2.70 6.46
N ASP A 277 1.64 -2.97 5.44
CA ASP A 277 0.80 -4.16 5.40
C ASP A 277 1.64 -5.39 4.96
N TRP A 278 2.54 -5.88 5.82
CA TRP A 278 3.41 -7.01 5.50
C TRP A 278 2.64 -8.33 5.46
N ALA A 279 2.87 -9.10 4.41
CA ALA A 279 2.42 -10.47 4.27
C ALA A 279 3.43 -11.45 4.88
N PHE A 280 4.72 -11.23 4.62
CA PHE A 280 5.86 -11.89 5.25
C PHE A 280 7.07 -10.95 5.19
N GLN A 281 8.03 -11.13 6.10
CA GLN A 281 9.25 -10.32 6.14
C GLN A 281 10.41 -11.03 6.83
N SER A 282 11.63 -10.69 6.41
CA SER A 282 12.86 -11.04 7.13
C SER A 282 13.06 -10.16 8.36
N GLU A 283 13.89 -10.60 9.31
CA GLU A 283 14.16 -9.84 10.52
C GLU A 283 14.97 -8.57 10.22
N GLU A 284 15.82 -8.63 9.19
CA GLU A 284 16.60 -7.51 8.67
C GLU A 284 15.67 -6.41 8.14
N VAL A 285 14.71 -6.78 7.29
CA VAL A 285 13.71 -5.85 6.75
C VAL A 285 12.81 -5.30 7.85
N ARG A 286 12.38 -6.14 8.79
CA ARG A 286 11.61 -5.71 9.94
C ARG A 286 12.35 -4.66 10.77
N THR A 287 13.64 -4.87 11.02
CA THR A 287 14.49 -3.92 11.74
C THR A 287 14.60 -2.59 10.99
N MET A 288 14.75 -2.63 9.65
CA MET A 288 14.75 -1.41 8.82
C MET A 288 13.44 -0.63 8.93
N ILE A 289 12.30 -1.31 8.94
CA ILE A 289 10.99 -0.69 9.09
C ILE A 289 10.85 0.00 10.45
N PHE A 290 11.23 -0.67 11.55
CA PHE A 290 11.17 -0.03 12.86
C PHE A 290 12.13 1.15 12.99
N SER A 291 13.32 1.06 12.40
CA SER A 291 14.23 2.21 12.32
C SER A 291 13.58 3.38 11.55
N PHE A 292 12.85 3.09 10.48
CA PHE A 292 12.15 4.11 9.71
C PHE A 292 10.96 4.72 10.47
N ILE A 293 10.18 3.91 11.18
CA ILE A 293 9.09 4.38 12.04
C ILE A 293 9.63 5.35 13.10
N ARG A 294 10.74 5.03 13.75
CA ARG A 294 11.41 5.93 14.71
C ARG A 294 11.82 7.26 14.05
N GLN A 295 12.39 7.22 12.84
CA GLN A 295 12.74 8.45 12.12
C GLN A 295 11.53 9.34 11.82
N ILE A 296 10.37 8.75 11.51
CA ILE A 296 9.13 9.51 11.32
C ILE A 296 8.62 10.06 12.67
N ALA A 297 8.78 9.33 13.78
CA ALA A 297 8.48 9.84 15.11
C ALA A 297 9.34 11.06 15.46
N ASP A 298 10.64 11.02 15.15
CA ASP A 298 11.51 12.19 15.29
C ASP A 298 11.03 13.36 14.41
N MET A 299 10.62 13.07 13.17
CA MET A 299 10.03 14.09 12.29
C MET A 299 8.73 14.67 12.87
N HIS A 300 7.91 13.86 13.51
CA HIS A 300 6.72 14.34 14.19
C HIS A 300 7.08 15.35 15.27
N GLN A 301 8.06 15.01 16.13
CA GLN A 301 8.53 15.92 17.17
C GLN A 301 9.12 17.21 16.60
N ASP A 302 9.95 17.12 15.54
CA ASP A 302 10.53 18.29 14.86
C ASP A 302 9.45 19.30 14.40
N PHE A 303 8.30 18.78 13.94
CA PHE A 303 7.17 19.59 13.51
C PHE A 303 6.38 20.19 14.68
N GLU A 304 6.16 19.42 15.75
CA GLU A 304 5.51 19.90 16.97
C GLU A 304 6.32 21.01 17.66
N ASP A 305 7.64 20.87 17.69
CA ASP A 305 8.56 21.84 18.30
C ASP A 305 8.49 23.23 17.65
N VAL A 306 8.05 23.31 16.39
CA VAL A 306 7.82 24.56 15.66
C VAL A 306 6.35 24.97 15.57
N GLY A 307 5.48 24.32 16.37
CA GLY A 307 4.06 24.65 16.47
C GLY A 307 3.20 24.16 15.31
N LEU A 308 3.61 23.12 14.59
CA LEU A 308 2.82 22.48 13.54
C LEU A 308 2.10 21.23 14.08
N SER A 309 1.09 20.75 13.35
CA SER A 309 0.29 19.56 13.71
C SER A 309 0.55 18.40 12.74
N PRO A 310 1.63 17.62 12.96
CA PRO A 310 2.00 16.52 12.08
C PRO A 310 1.04 15.33 12.18
N ASN A 311 0.75 14.68 11.06
CA ASN A 311 0.00 13.42 10.95
C ASN A 311 0.52 12.65 9.73
N ILE A 312 0.61 11.32 9.81
CA ILE A 312 1.11 10.50 8.68
C ILE A 312 0.12 10.52 7.52
N SER A 313 -1.18 10.61 7.80
CA SER A 313 -2.24 10.66 6.80
C SER A 313 -2.14 11.90 5.92
N ASN A 314 -1.54 12.99 6.42
CA ASN A 314 -1.31 14.22 5.67
C ASN A 314 -0.27 14.05 4.56
N ALA A 315 0.72 13.15 4.74
CA ALA A 315 1.80 12.97 3.78
C ALA A 315 1.39 12.13 2.56
N HIS A 316 0.30 11.38 2.64
CA HIS A 316 -0.14 10.52 1.57
C HIS A 316 -0.62 11.31 0.35
N CYS A 317 -0.12 11.00 -0.85
CA CYS A 317 -0.49 11.69 -2.10
C CYS A 317 -1.99 11.76 -2.43
N ARG A 318 -2.82 10.89 -1.83
CA ARG A 318 -4.29 10.86 -1.98
C ARG A 318 -5.05 11.26 -0.71
N HIS A 319 -4.41 11.92 0.26
CA HIS A 319 -5.03 12.29 1.54
C HIS A 319 -6.39 12.98 1.36
N GLU A 320 -6.52 13.84 0.37
CA GLU A 320 -7.73 14.58 0.01
C GLU A 320 -8.94 13.68 -0.29
N ARG A 321 -8.69 12.42 -0.72
CA ARG A 321 -9.73 11.42 -1.00
C ARG A 321 -10.15 10.62 0.24
N PHE A 322 -9.36 10.69 1.32
CA PHE A 322 -9.60 9.92 2.53
C PHE A 322 -10.68 10.58 3.38
N SER A 323 -11.61 9.77 3.90
CA SER A 323 -12.57 10.24 4.89
C SER A 323 -11.85 10.66 6.19
N PRO A 324 -12.42 11.60 6.98
CA PRO A 324 -11.82 11.98 8.26
C PRO A 324 -11.60 10.79 9.19
N TYR A 325 -12.53 9.83 9.18
CA TYR A 325 -12.42 8.59 9.95
C TYR A 325 -11.22 7.76 9.51
N PHE A 326 -11.08 7.53 8.20
CA PHE A 326 -9.98 6.73 7.67
C PHE A 326 -8.61 7.36 7.95
N ARG A 327 -8.51 8.70 7.86
CA ARG A 327 -7.30 9.44 8.26
C ARG A 327 -6.95 9.20 9.74
N ALA A 328 -7.93 9.38 10.64
CA ALA A 328 -7.72 9.15 12.06
C ALA A 328 -7.28 7.70 12.38
N LYS A 329 -7.81 6.71 11.65
CA LYS A 329 -7.38 5.32 11.78
C LYS A 329 -5.93 5.13 11.32
N MET A 330 -5.55 5.68 10.17
CA MET A 330 -4.18 5.64 9.66
C MET A 330 -3.19 6.27 10.65
N ASP A 331 -3.56 7.44 11.20
CA ASP A 331 -2.74 8.14 12.20
C ASP A 331 -2.62 7.33 13.50
N LYS A 332 -3.71 6.76 14.00
CA LYS A 332 -3.70 5.89 15.19
C LYS A 332 -2.86 4.63 15.00
N HIS A 333 -2.95 3.98 13.84
CA HIS A 333 -2.15 2.79 13.53
C HIS A 333 -0.67 3.10 13.57
N PHE A 334 -0.28 4.24 13.01
CA PHE A 334 1.10 4.70 13.03
C PHE A 334 1.60 4.99 14.45
N GLN A 335 0.80 5.68 15.27
CA GLN A 335 1.13 5.91 16.68
C GLN A 335 1.29 4.60 17.48
N ALA A 336 0.47 3.59 17.20
CA ALA A 336 0.62 2.27 17.80
C ALA A 336 1.94 1.59 17.41
N LEU A 337 2.37 1.75 16.15
CA LEU A 337 3.66 1.23 15.67
C LEU A 337 4.86 1.93 16.34
N ILE A 338 4.78 3.24 16.57
CA ILE A 338 5.81 3.96 17.35
C ILE A 338 5.93 3.38 18.76
N GLY A 339 4.80 3.09 19.42
CA GLY A 339 4.81 2.49 20.76
C GLY A 339 5.37 1.06 20.82
N GLN A 340 5.50 0.37 19.67
CA GLN A 340 6.08 -0.96 19.56
C GLN A 340 7.55 -0.95 19.12
N SER A 341 8.02 0.16 18.55
CA SER A 341 9.40 0.39 18.12
C SER A 341 10.25 0.90 19.27
#